data_AF-A0A7Z2PYH9-F1
#
_entry.id   AF-A0A7Z2PYH9-F1
#
_cell.length_a   1.000
_cell.length_b   1.000
_cell.length_c   1.000
_cell.angle_alpha   90.00
_cell.angle_beta   90.00
_cell.angle_gamma   90.00
#
_symmetry.space_group_name_H-M   'P 1'
#
loop_
_entity.id
_entity.type
_entity.pdbx_description
1 polymer ?
#
loop_
_entity_poly.entity_id
_entity_poly.type
_entity_poly.pdbx_seq_one_letter_code
_entity_poly.pdbx_strand_id
1 'polypeptide(L)'
;MAGEIFSLIRMPIIAFLGGFLVVGGWIWAPKISDLVKSQFSGGPSVSMFADTNRIGRPETAPVVRSCIFKAVDVGPDASKMEPSAAYFILKAGSMQANISAMAGKSDRWSENQTINQANSWGQLASCIYALDDRELCDPDNRAAAVEATTKFFAYAKQTAGSTGKPAISADDARAIENIRDRLLLMLKNHRRYGTLVAADFGSFAPAEIMQVMRSEQKETRDICKR
;
A
#
# COMPACT_ATOMS: atom_id res chain seq x y z
N MET A 1 -4.39 57.66 -10.10
CA MET A 1 -4.32 56.99 -11.41
C MET A 1 -2.95 56.35 -11.52
N ALA A 2 -2.82 55.08 -11.14
CA ALA A 2 -1.59 54.32 -11.27
C ALA A 2 -1.97 52.84 -11.34
N GLY A 3 -1.91 52.26 -12.53
CA GLY A 3 -2.25 50.86 -12.68
C GLY A 3 -2.43 50.43 -14.12
N GLU A 4 -1.39 50.50 -14.95
CA GLU A 4 -1.30 49.76 -16.22
C GLU A 4 0.16 49.58 -16.68
N ILE A 5 0.95 48.72 -16.01
CA ILE A 5 2.25 48.24 -16.59
C ILE A 5 2.48 46.72 -16.39
N PHE A 6 1.72 46.01 -15.54
CA PHE A 6 2.04 44.61 -15.21
C PHE A 6 1.47 43.51 -16.16
N SER A 7 0.86 43.86 -17.29
CA SER A 7 0.12 42.89 -18.12
C SER A 7 0.94 42.18 -19.22
N LEU A 8 2.15 42.65 -19.56
CA LEU A 8 2.83 42.23 -20.81
C LEU A 8 3.87 41.11 -20.69
N ILE A 9 4.18 40.60 -19.49
CA ILE A 9 5.24 39.59 -19.30
C ILE A 9 4.70 38.16 -19.10
N ARG A 10 3.38 37.97 -18.90
CA ARG A 10 2.81 36.64 -18.56
C ARG A 10 2.38 35.76 -19.74
N MET A 11 2.32 36.28 -20.96
CA MET A 11 1.87 35.48 -22.12
C MET A 11 2.93 34.59 -22.82
N PRO A 12 4.24 34.91 -22.88
CA PRO A 12 5.17 34.05 -23.62
C PRO A 12 5.63 32.79 -22.84
N ILE A 13 5.47 32.74 -21.51
CA ILE A 13 5.92 31.59 -20.70
C ILE A 13 4.98 30.38 -20.85
N ILE A 14 3.66 30.63 -21.00
CA ILE A 14 2.67 29.56 -21.15
C ILE A 14 2.80 28.89 -22.53
N ALA A 15 3.20 29.63 -23.56
CA ALA A 15 3.44 29.06 -24.90
C ALA A 15 4.69 28.17 -24.95
N PHE A 16 5.76 28.49 -24.19
CA PHE A 16 6.97 27.66 -24.16
C PHE A 16 6.80 26.35 -23.39
N LEU A 17 6.01 26.33 -22.31
CA LEU A 17 5.73 25.10 -21.56
C LEU A 17 4.74 24.18 -22.28
N GLY A 18 3.77 24.73 -23.00
CA GLY A 18 2.84 23.95 -23.82
C GLY A 18 3.51 23.28 -25.02
N GLY A 19 4.42 23.98 -25.70
CA GLY A 19 5.14 23.43 -26.86
C GLY A 19 6.14 22.32 -26.51
N PHE A 20 6.82 22.43 -25.37
CA PHE A 20 7.83 21.45 -24.96
C PHE A 20 7.23 20.09 -24.55
N LEU A 21 6.02 20.08 -24.00
CA LEU A 21 5.32 18.83 -23.64
C LEU A 21 4.81 18.06 -24.86
N VAL A 22 4.35 18.77 -25.90
CA VAL A 22 3.83 18.11 -27.11
C VAL A 22 4.96 17.60 -28.01
N VAL A 23 6.06 18.35 -28.17
CA VAL A 23 7.19 17.89 -29.01
C VAL A 23 8.12 16.93 -28.27
N GLY A 24 8.33 17.13 -26.96
CA GLY A 24 9.13 16.21 -26.12
C GLY A 24 8.47 14.84 -25.94
N GLY A 25 7.13 14.78 -25.93
CA GLY A 25 6.37 13.54 -25.77
C GLY A 25 6.54 12.54 -26.92
N TRP A 26 6.66 13.00 -28.16
CA TRP A 26 6.75 12.10 -29.33
C TRP A 26 8.17 11.60 -29.61
N ILE A 27 9.20 12.37 -29.27
CA ILE A 27 10.59 11.98 -29.49
C ILE A 27 11.06 10.94 -28.46
N TRP A 28 10.49 10.97 -27.24
CA TRP A 28 10.86 10.04 -26.16
C TRP A 28 9.87 8.89 -25.94
N ALA A 29 8.68 8.92 -26.56
CA ALA A 29 7.69 7.85 -26.44
C ALA A 29 8.22 6.44 -26.82
N PRO A 30 9.03 6.24 -27.89
CA PRO A 30 9.54 4.91 -28.19
C PRO A 30 10.52 4.41 -27.13
N LYS A 31 11.45 5.27 -26.69
CA LYS A 31 12.50 4.90 -25.72
C LYS A 31 11.96 4.67 -24.32
N ILE A 32 10.95 5.43 -23.87
CA ILE A 32 10.28 5.17 -22.60
C ILE A 32 9.46 3.88 -22.70
N SER A 33 8.81 3.61 -23.85
CA SER A 33 8.07 2.36 -24.03
C SER A 33 8.95 1.12 -24.02
N ASP A 34 10.19 1.19 -24.51
CA ASP A 34 11.16 0.10 -24.46
C ASP A 34 11.80 -0.03 -23.07
N LEU A 35 12.01 1.08 -22.35
CA LEU A 35 12.55 1.04 -20.98
C LEU A 35 11.50 0.51 -19.98
N VAL A 36 10.24 0.92 -20.15
CA VAL A 36 9.07 0.37 -19.44
C VAL A 36 8.85 -1.09 -19.84
N LYS A 37 8.86 -1.46 -21.13
CA LYS A 37 8.77 -2.87 -21.53
C LYS A 37 9.94 -3.71 -21.01
N SER A 38 11.17 -3.19 -20.93
CA SER A 38 12.30 -3.95 -20.37
C SER A 38 12.24 -4.13 -18.85
N GLN A 39 11.52 -3.27 -18.11
CA GLN A 39 11.22 -3.48 -16.69
C GLN A 39 9.96 -4.32 -16.46
N PHE A 40 9.04 -4.39 -17.42
CA PHE A 40 7.75 -5.11 -17.29
C PHE A 40 7.61 -6.37 -18.17
N SER A 41 8.61 -6.72 -18.98
CA SER A 41 8.67 -7.95 -19.78
C SER A 41 9.71 -8.89 -19.21
N GLY A 42 9.27 -9.84 -18.38
CA GLY A 42 10.01 -11.09 -18.16
C GLY A 42 10.58 -11.34 -16.76
N GLY A 43 10.21 -10.59 -15.73
CA GLY A 43 10.44 -11.00 -14.36
C GLY A 43 9.20 -11.68 -13.79
N PRO A 44 9.27 -12.87 -13.16
CA PRO A 44 8.16 -13.33 -12.36
C PRO A 44 7.86 -12.22 -11.35
N SER A 45 6.58 -11.88 -11.17
CA SER A 45 6.10 -11.16 -10.00
C SER A 45 6.71 -11.84 -8.78
N VAL A 46 7.84 -11.32 -8.28
CA VAL A 46 8.55 -11.90 -7.14
C VAL A 46 7.63 -11.65 -5.97
N SER A 47 6.82 -12.65 -5.70
CA SER A 47 6.10 -12.82 -4.46
C SER A 47 7.12 -12.56 -3.35
N MET A 48 7.00 -11.43 -2.65
CA MET A 48 7.89 -11.04 -1.54
C MET A 48 7.65 -11.93 -0.30
N PHE A 49 6.83 -12.96 -0.43
CA PHE A 49 6.43 -13.90 0.61
C PHE A 49 7.42 -15.07 0.67
N ALA A 50 7.80 -15.51 1.88
CA ALA A 50 8.87 -16.49 2.07
C ALA A 50 8.48 -17.95 1.77
N ASP A 51 7.19 -18.25 1.55
CA ASP A 51 6.74 -19.61 1.22
C ASP A 51 5.71 -19.58 0.08
N THR A 52 6.17 -19.79 -1.15
CA THR A 52 5.33 -19.83 -2.36
C THR A 52 4.38 -21.03 -2.38
N ASN A 53 4.53 -22.00 -1.48
CA ASN A 53 3.63 -23.16 -1.38
C ASN A 53 2.44 -22.91 -0.44
N ARG A 54 2.53 -21.91 0.44
CA ARG A 54 1.45 -21.54 1.39
C ARG A 54 0.77 -20.22 1.08
N ILE A 55 1.45 -19.37 0.31
CA ILE A 55 0.97 -18.05 -0.05
C ILE A 55 0.75 -18.00 -1.55
N GLY A 56 -0.49 -17.68 -1.90
CA GLY A 56 -0.94 -17.54 -3.27
C GLY A 56 -0.77 -16.12 -3.80
N ARG A 57 -1.70 -15.70 -4.66
CA ARG A 57 -1.70 -14.40 -5.33
C ARG A 57 -2.69 -13.45 -4.63
N PRO A 58 -2.20 -12.35 -4.03
CA PRO A 58 -3.07 -11.42 -3.30
C PRO A 58 -4.06 -10.71 -4.22
N GLU A 59 -3.74 -10.54 -5.51
CA GLU A 59 -4.64 -9.96 -6.51
C GLU A 59 -5.85 -10.83 -6.89
N THR A 60 -5.78 -12.15 -6.69
CA THR A 60 -6.88 -13.08 -6.99
C THR A 60 -7.74 -13.40 -5.78
N ALA A 61 -7.34 -12.95 -4.59
CA ALA A 61 -7.96 -13.25 -3.32
C ALA A 61 -9.45 -12.84 -3.28
N PRO A 62 -10.39 -13.78 -3.06
CA PRO A 62 -11.81 -13.48 -2.91
C PRO A 62 -12.10 -12.44 -1.82
N VAL A 63 -11.35 -12.45 -0.72
CA VAL A 63 -11.55 -11.52 0.41
C VAL A 63 -11.21 -10.07 0.08
N VAL A 64 -10.33 -9.84 -0.89
CA VAL A 64 -10.04 -8.48 -1.37
C VAL A 64 -11.29 -7.90 -2.02
N ARG A 65 -12.10 -8.74 -2.70
CA ARG A 65 -13.31 -8.26 -3.37
C ARG A 65 -14.35 -7.71 -2.40
N SER A 66 -14.48 -8.32 -1.22
CA SER A 66 -15.42 -7.88 -0.19
C SER A 66 -14.87 -6.73 0.67
N CYS A 67 -13.55 -6.63 0.82
CA CYS A 67 -12.93 -5.68 1.74
C CYS A 67 -12.36 -4.40 1.10
N ILE A 68 -12.05 -4.40 -0.21
CA ILE A 68 -11.32 -3.28 -0.84
C ILE A 68 -12.08 -1.95 -0.80
N PHE A 69 -13.40 -1.97 -0.89
CA PHE A 69 -14.21 -0.74 -0.83
C PHE A 69 -14.31 -0.12 0.57
N LYS A 70 -13.94 -0.87 1.63
CA LYS A 70 -13.74 -0.28 2.97
C LYS A 70 -12.38 0.40 3.11
N ALA A 71 -11.44 0.03 2.26
CA ALA A 71 -10.06 0.50 2.29
C ALA A 71 -9.81 1.69 1.35
N VAL A 72 -10.53 1.75 0.22
CA VAL A 72 -10.38 2.80 -0.78
C VAL A 72 -11.66 3.62 -0.83
N ASP A 73 -11.55 4.91 -0.53
CA ASP A 73 -12.64 5.87 -0.74
C ASP A 73 -12.68 6.27 -2.22
N VAL A 74 -13.37 5.46 -3.04
CA VAL A 74 -13.50 5.69 -4.49
C VAL A 74 -14.69 6.64 -4.80
N GLY A 75 -15.24 7.32 -3.79
CA GLY A 75 -16.39 8.20 -3.96
C GLY A 75 -17.68 7.44 -4.35
N PRO A 76 -18.74 8.14 -4.80
CA PRO A 76 -20.06 7.55 -5.02
C PRO A 76 -20.10 6.49 -6.14
N ASP A 77 -19.12 6.49 -7.04
CA ASP A 77 -18.99 5.50 -8.10
C ASP A 77 -18.20 4.24 -7.68
N ALA A 78 -17.81 4.12 -6.41
CA ALA A 78 -17.13 2.92 -5.87
C ALA A 78 -17.89 1.62 -6.16
N SER A 79 -19.23 1.68 -6.15
CA SER A 79 -20.11 0.54 -6.45
C SER A 79 -20.02 0.03 -7.89
N LYS A 80 -19.49 0.82 -8.82
CA LYS A 80 -19.33 0.46 -10.24
C LYS A 80 -17.93 -0.02 -10.60
N MET A 81 -16.98 0.12 -9.67
CA MET A 81 -15.58 -0.26 -9.92
C MET A 81 -15.39 -1.76 -9.70
N GLU A 82 -14.61 -2.41 -10.56
CA GLU A 82 -14.20 -3.79 -10.34
C GLU A 82 -13.24 -3.87 -9.14
N PRO A 83 -13.40 -4.81 -8.19
CA PRO A 83 -12.54 -4.88 -7.01
C PRO A 83 -11.05 -5.08 -7.32
N SER A 84 -10.74 -5.76 -8.43
CA SER A 84 -9.37 -5.92 -8.94
C SER A 84 -8.75 -4.57 -9.34
N ALA A 85 -9.54 -3.68 -9.96
CA ALA A 85 -9.12 -2.33 -10.32
C ALA A 85 -8.90 -1.47 -9.07
N ALA A 86 -9.78 -1.56 -8.07
CA ALA A 86 -9.59 -0.86 -6.79
C ALA A 86 -8.29 -1.30 -6.08
N TYR A 87 -8.02 -2.61 -6.08
CA TYR A 87 -6.78 -3.16 -5.52
C TYR A 87 -5.54 -2.71 -6.30
N PHE A 88 -5.62 -2.68 -7.64
CA PHE A 88 -4.55 -2.17 -8.49
C PHE A 88 -4.26 -0.68 -8.21
N ILE A 89 -5.29 0.15 -8.02
CA ILE A 89 -5.14 1.56 -7.68
C ILE A 89 -4.45 1.72 -6.33
N LEU A 90 -4.84 0.95 -5.31
CA LEU A 90 -4.18 0.96 -4.00
C LEU A 90 -2.69 0.62 -4.12
N LYS A 91 -2.38 -0.41 -4.91
CA LYS A 91 -1.01 -0.86 -5.17
C LYS A 91 -0.19 0.16 -5.98
N ALA A 92 -0.78 0.78 -6.99
CA ALA A 92 -0.14 1.84 -7.76
C ALA A 92 0.13 3.09 -6.91
N GLY A 93 -0.83 3.49 -6.06
CA GLY A 93 -0.65 4.59 -5.13
C GLY A 93 0.48 4.36 -4.12
N SER A 94 0.70 3.10 -3.73
CA SER A 94 1.82 2.67 -2.88
C SER A 94 3.17 2.86 -3.58
N MET A 95 3.26 2.53 -4.88
CA MET A 95 4.48 2.76 -5.67
C MET A 95 4.80 4.24 -5.80
N GLN A 96 3.79 5.07 -6.06
CA GLN A 96 3.95 6.52 -6.16
C GLN A 96 4.47 7.13 -4.84
N ALA A 97 3.91 6.70 -3.70
CA ALA A 97 4.34 7.18 -2.38
C ALA A 97 5.80 6.79 -2.06
N ASN A 98 6.25 5.61 -2.49
CA ASN A 98 7.63 5.18 -2.29
C ASN A 98 8.61 5.99 -3.15
N ILE A 99 8.25 6.29 -4.41
CA ILE A 99 9.09 7.07 -5.31
C ILE A 99 9.23 8.51 -4.79
N SER A 100 8.15 9.12 -4.31
CA SER A 100 8.22 10.48 -3.73
C SER A 100 9.09 10.53 -2.47
N ALA A 101 9.01 9.50 -1.62
CA ALA A 101 9.87 9.36 -0.44
C ALA A 101 11.36 9.23 -0.81
N MET A 102 11.69 8.43 -1.84
CA MET A 102 13.08 8.25 -2.31
C MET A 102 13.65 9.49 -3.00
N ALA A 103 12.81 10.26 -3.68
CA ALA A 103 13.21 11.50 -4.36
C ALA A 103 13.52 12.67 -3.41
N GLY A 104 13.41 12.47 -2.08
CA GLY A 104 13.73 13.48 -1.07
C GLY A 104 12.77 14.67 -1.02
N LYS A 105 11.71 14.67 -1.83
CA LYS A 105 10.67 15.71 -1.82
C LYS A 105 9.65 15.40 -0.74
N SER A 106 9.95 15.80 0.50
CA SER A 106 8.96 15.74 1.59
C SER A 106 8.11 17.01 1.61
N ASP A 107 7.26 17.14 0.61
CA ASP A 107 6.19 18.15 0.65
C ASP A 107 5.01 17.56 1.42
N ARG A 108 4.21 18.43 2.07
CA ARG A 108 2.99 18.06 2.84
C ARG A 108 2.04 17.12 2.07
N TRP A 109 2.03 17.21 0.74
CA TRP A 109 1.29 16.31 -0.14
C TRP A 109 1.75 14.85 -0.04
N SER A 110 3.07 14.61 -0.06
CA SER A 110 3.63 13.26 0.03
C SER A 110 3.37 12.64 1.41
N GLU A 111 3.36 13.44 2.47
CA GLU A 111 3.05 12.96 3.83
C GLU A 111 1.59 12.54 3.97
N ASN A 112 0.67 13.39 3.51
CA ASN A 112 -0.76 13.04 3.45
C ASN A 112 -0.97 11.77 2.62
N GLN A 113 -0.22 11.58 1.53
CA GLN A 113 -0.27 10.36 0.75
C GLN A 113 0.19 9.13 1.55
N THR A 114 1.28 9.22 2.31
CA THR A 114 1.75 8.13 3.17
C THR A 114 0.74 7.79 4.28
N ILE A 115 0.12 8.80 4.90
CA ILE A 115 -0.94 8.61 5.91
C ILE A 115 -2.15 7.92 5.29
N ASN A 116 -2.61 8.38 4.12
CA ASN A 116 -3.72 7.76 3.41
C ASN A 116 -3.41 6.31 3.03
N GLN A 117 -2.19 6.02 2.58
CA GLN A 117 -1.77 4.65 2.28
C GLN A 117 -1.75 3.78 3.55
N ALA A 118 -1.24 4.29 4.68
CA ALA A 118 -1.32 3.59 5.96
C ALA A 118 -2.79 3.29 6.30
N ASN A 119 -3.68 4.27 6.25
CA ASN A 119 -5.10 4.07 6.56
C ASN A 119 -5.75 3.04 5.63
N SER A 120 -5.57 3.15 4.31
CA SER A 120 -6.16 2.22 3.35
C SER A 120 -5.66 0.78 3.54
N TRP A 121 -4.36 0.56 3.65
CA TRP A 121 -3.82 -0.77 3.90
C TRP A 121 -4.22 -1.32 5.27
N GLY A 122 -4.29 -0.46 6.27
CA GLY A 122 -4.73 -0.80 7.62
C GLY A 122 -6.18 -1.23 7.70
N GLN A 123 -7.07 -0.52 7.00
CA GLN A 123 -8.49 -0.88 6.88
C GLN A 123 -8.68 -2.16 6.07
N LEU A 124 -7.93 -2.34 4.99
CA LEU A 124 -7.95 -3.58 4.21
C LEU A 124 -7.54 -4.77 5.07
N ALA A 125 -6.40 -4.68 5.77
CA ALA A 125 -5.93 -5.73 6.67
C ALA A 125 -6.93 -6.00 7.79
N SER A 126 -7.48 -4.95 8.42
CA SER A 126 -8.46 -5.08 9.50
C SER A 126 -9.75 -5.75 9.03
N CYS A 127 -10.18 -5.49 7.78
CA CYS A 127 -11.34 -6.15 7.20
C CYS A 127 -11.05 -7.63 6.91
N ILE A 128 -9.90 -7.95 6.32
CA ILE A 128 -9.53 -9.34 6.00
C ILE A 128 -9.43 -10.18 7.27
N TYR A 129 -8.84 -9.66 8.35
CA TYR A 129 -8.78 -10.37 9.64
C TYR A 129 -10.10 -10.41 10.41
N ALA A 130 -11.10 -9.61 10.02
CA ALA A 130 -12.43 -9.68 10.61
C ALA A 130 -13.30 -10.77 9.96
N LEU A 131 -12.84 -11.38 8.86
CA LEU A 131 -13.50 -12.50 8.21
C LEU A 131 -13.24 -13.80 8.98
N ASP A 132 -13.99 -14.83 8.60
CA ASP A 132 -13.95 -16.11 9.29
C ASP A 132 -12.56 -16.77 9.15
N ASP A 133 -12.05 -17.36 10.22
CA ASP A 133 -10.69 -17.93 10.29
C ASP A 133 -10.41 -18.96 9.18
N ARG A 134 -11.46 -19.62 8.68
CA ARG A 134 -11.39 -20.59 7.57
C ARG A 134 -11.17 -19.95 6.22
N GLU A 135 -11.67 -18.74 5.99
CA GLU A 135 -11.45 -18.01 4.74
C GLU A 135 -9.96 -17.63 4.61
N LEU A 136 -9.30 -17.33 5.73
CA LEU A 136 -7.88 -17.02 5.77
C LEU A 136 -6.98 -18.24 5.51
N CYS A 137 -7.53 -19.46 5.56
CA CYS A 137 -6.78 -20.65 5.21
C CYS A 137 -6.50 -20.76 3.70
N ASP A 138 -7.28 -20.07 2.86
CA ASP A 138 -7.00 -19.97 1.43
C ASP A 138 -5.66 -19.26 1.18
N PRO A 139 -4.76 -19.82 0.35
CA PRO A 139 -3.45 -19.23 0.08
C PRO A 139 -3.49 -17.79 -0.45
N ASP A 140 -4.48 -17.44 -1.28
CA ASP A 140 -4.60 -16.09 -1.86
C ASP A 140 -5.08 -15.09 -0.79
N ASN A 141 -6.05 -15.49 0.03
CA ASN A 141 -6.55 -14.65 1.13
C ASN A 141 -5.45 -14.38 2.17
N ARG A 142 -4.65 -15.41 2.46
CA ARG A 142 -3.46 -15.28 3.31
C ARG A 142 -2.45 -14.32 2.71
N ALA A 143 -2.18 -14.42 1.40
CA ALA A 143 -1.31 -13.51 0.69
C ALA A 143 -1.77 -12.06 0.83
N ALA A 144 -3.07 -11.81 0.62
CA ALA A 144 -3.66 -10.48 0.73
C ALA A 144 -3.56 -9.92 2.15
N ALA A 145 -3.83 -10.75 3.17
CA ALA A 145 -3.69 -10.35 4.57
C ALA A 145 -2.25 -9.98 4.92
N VAL A 146 -1.29 -10.82 4.53
CA VAL A 146 0.14 -10.61 4.77
C VAL A 146 0.63 -9.37 4.04
N GLU A 147 0.26 -9.17 2.76
CA GLU A 147 0.62 -7.97 2.00
C GLU A 147 0.08 -6.72 2.70
N ALA A 148 -1.23 -6.71 2.97
CA ALA A 148 -1.89 -5.54 3.53
C ALA A 148 -1.31 -5.15 4.89
N THR A 149 -1.06 -6.14 5.74
CA THR A 149 -0.42 -5.93 7.04
C THR A 149 0.98 -5.39 6.88
N THR A 150 1.80 -6.02 6.04
CA THR A 150 3.20 -5.60 5.82
C THR A 150 3.28 -4.17 5.29
N LYS A 151 2.43 -3.81 4.32
CA LYS A 151 2.33 -2.46 3.76
C LYS A 151 1.86 -1.45 4.80
N PHE A 152 0.85 -1.77 5.61
CA PHE A 152 0.40 -0.93 6.70
C PHE A 152 1.55 -0.56 7.64
N PHE A 153 2.26 -1.55 8.19
CA PHE A 153 3.36 -1.30 9.14
C PHE A 153 4.53 -0.55 8.50
N ALA A 154 4.80 -0.79 7.21
CA ALA A 154 5.81 -0.03 6.48
C ALA A 154 5.45 1.47 6.38
N TYR A 155 4.21 1.79 5.99
CA TYR A 155 3.75 3.18 5.90
C TYR A 155 3.58 3.84 7.26
N ALA A 156 3.03 3.13 8.25
CA ALA A 156 2.90 3.61 9.62
C ALA A 156 4.28 3.95 10.26
N LYS A 157 5.33 3.20 9.90
CA LYS A 157 6.69 3.52 10.33
C LYS A 157 7.26 4.74 9.60
N GLN A 158 6.99 4.87 8.29
CA GLN A 158 7.40 6.05 7.52
C GLN A 158 6.75 7.34 8.05
N THR A 159 5.51 7.25 8.54
CA THR A 159 4.84 8.37 9.20
C THR A 159 5.44 8.66 10.58
N ALA A 160 5.81 7.65 11.37
CA ALA A 160 6.41 7.86 12.70
C ALA A 160 7.87 8.36 12.65
N GLY A 161 8.63 7.98 11.62
CA GLY A 161 10.06 8.30 11.48
C GLY A 161 10.39 9.68 10.91
N SER A 162 9.40 10.53 10.67
CA SER A 162 9.59 11.86 10.08
C SER A 162 10.03 12.90 11.12
N THR A 163 11.21 12.74 11.68
CA THR A 163 11.86 13.78 12.49
C THR A 163 12.16 15.00 11.62
N GLY A 164 11.58 16.16 11.98
CA GLY A 164 11.81 17.45 11.30
C GLY A 164 10.77 17.85 10.25
N LYS A 165 9.65 17.12 10.13
CA LYS A 165 8.56 17.38 9.16
C LYS A 165 7.31 17.95 9.85
N PRO A 166 6.33 18.51 9.11
CA PRO A 166 5.06 18.93 9.70
C PRO A 166 4.48 17.79 10.54
N ALA A 167 4.10 18.09 11.78
CA ALA A 167 3.53 17.10 12.67
C ALA A 167 2.25 16.52 12.04
N ILE A 168 2.18 15.18 11.99
CA ILE A 168 0.93 14.46 11.71
C ILE A 168 -0.13 14.98 12.68
N SER A 169 -1.37 15.15 12.21
CA SER A 169 -2.47 15.51 13.11
C SER A 169 -2.55 14.50 14.26
N ALA A 170 -2.81 14.98 15.47
CA ALA A 170 -2.97 14.10 16.63
C ALA A 170 -4.07 13.03 16.39
N ASP A 171 -5.09 13.36 15.60
CA ASP A 171 -6.17 12.43 15.26
C ASP A 171 -5.71 11.35 14.28
N ASP A 172 -4.91 11.69 13.26
CA ASP A 172 -4.35 10.73 12.31
C ASP A 172 -3.34 9.79 13.00
N ALA A 173 -2.52 10.32 13.90
CA ALA A 173 -1.59 9.54 14.70
C ALA A 173 -2.34 8.51 15.56
N ARG A 174 -3.40 8.94 16.27
CA ARG A 174 -4.26 8.04 17.06
C ARG A 174 -4.96 6.99 16.19
N ALA A 175 -5.42 7.37 14.99
CA ALA A 175 -6.06 6.43 14.07
C ALA A 175 -5.09 5.32 13.63
N ILE A 176 -3.85 5.69 13.27
CA ILE A 176 -2.80 4.75 12.90
C ILE A 176 -2.43 3.85 14.10
N GLU A 177 -2.29 4.41 15.29
CA GLU A 177 -2.01 3.64 16.52
C GLU A 177 -3.13 2.63 16.83
N ASN A 178 -4.40 3.06 16.77
CA ASN A 178 -5.54 2.18 17.00
C ASN A 178 -5.59 1.01 15.99
N ILE A 179 -5.30 1.27 14.72
CA ILE A 179 -5.23 0.22 13.69
C ILE A 179 -4.04 -0.70 13.98
N ARG A 180 -2.89 -0.14 14.36
CA ARG A 180 -1.69 -0.91 14.71
C ARG A 180 -1.97 -1.89 15.83
N ASP A 181 -2.54 -1.43 16.93
CA ASP A 181 -2.83 -2.26 18.11
C ASP A 181 -3.83 -3.37 17.77
N ARG A 182 -4.87 -3.03 17.00
CA ARG A 182 -5.83 -4.02 16.51
C ARG A 182 -5.15 -5.09 15.64
N LEU A 183 -4.30 -4.69 14.70
CA LEU A 183 -3.61 -5.64 13.82
C LEU A 183 -2.62 -6.51 14.58
N LEU A 184 -1.88 -5.97 15.56
CA LEU A 184 -1.00 -6.78 16.41
C LEU A 184 -1.79 -7.82 17.21
N LEU A 185 -2.96 -7.46 17.72
CA LEU A 185 -3.86 -8.40 18.40
C LEU A 185 -4.35 -9.51 17.47
N MET A 186 -4.81 -9.15 16.26
CA MET A 186 -5.25 -10.12 15.26
C MET A 186 -4.12 -11.08 14.85
N LEU A 187 -2.93 -10.55 14.58
CA LEU A 187 -1.74 -11.34 14.27
C LEU A 187 -1.43 -12.36 15.37
N LYS A 188 -1.53 -11.95 16.64
CA LYS A 188 -1.31 -12.84 17.78
C LYS A 188 -2.34 -13.97 17.83
N ASN A 189 -3.62 -13.67 17.57
CA ASN A 189 -4.69 -14.66 17.53
C ASN A 189 -4.51 -15.65 16.37
N HIS A 190 -4.34 -15.14 15.15
CA HIS A 190 -4.17 -15.96 13.95
C HIS A 190 -2.92 -16.84 14.00
N ARG A 191 -1.85 -16.35 14.64
CA ARG A 191 -0.66 -17.15 14.94
C ARG A 191 -0.96 -18.28 15.94
N ARG A 192 -1.69 -17.98 17.02
CA ARG A 192 -2.07 -18.99 18.02
C ARG A 192 -2.87 -20.15 17.41
N TYR A 193 -3.71 -19.85 16.43
CA TYR A 193 -4.51 -20.81 15.66
C TYR A 193 -3.82 -21.36 14.41
N GLY A 194 -2.54 -21.08 14.18
CA GLY A 194 -1.79 -21.64 13.05
C GLY A 194 -2.21 -21.15 11.66
N THR A 195 -3.22 -20.28 11.57
CA THR A 195 -3.64 -19.65 10.31
C THR A 195 -2.53 -18.82 9.69
N LEU A 196 -1.69 -18.18 10.51
CA LEU A 196 -0.51 -17.43 10.08
C LEU A 196 0.74 -17.90 10.80
N VAL A 197 1.86 -17.93 10.08
CA VAL A 197 3.17 -18.26 10.65
C VAL A 197 4.24 -17.23 10.28
N ALA A 198 5.38 -17.27 10.96
CA ALA A 198 6.51 -16.40 10.63
C ALA A 198 6.99 -16.54 9.17
N ALA A 199 6.91 -17.74 8.60
CA ALA A 199 7.28 -18.00 7.20
C ALA A 199 6.38 -17.27 6.19
N ASP A 200 5.19 -16.85 6.58
CA ASP A 200 4.25 -16.16 5.69
C ASP A 200 4.75 -14.74 5.34
N PHE A 201 5.42 -14.06 6.29
CA PHE A 201 5.76 -12.65 6.17
C PHE A 201 7.09 -12.34 5.47
N GLY A 202 7.91 -13.34 5.17
CA GLY A 202 9.22 -13.09 4.56
C GLY A 202 10.28 -12.58 5.55
N SER A 203 11.53 -12.52 5.07
CA SER A 203 12.66 -11.95 5.82
C SER A 203 12.62 -10.43 5.92
N PHE A 204 11.80 -9.75 5.10
CA PHE A 204 11.66 -8.30 5.04
C PHE A 204 10.44 -7.77 5.81
N ALA A 205 9.79 -8.62 6.60
CA ALA A 205 8.68 -8.20 7.43
C ALA A 205 9.10 -7.15 8.48
N PRO A 206 8.25 -6.16 8.77
CA PRO A 206 8.43 -5.23 9.88
C PRO A 206 8.75 -5.93 11.20
N ALA A 207 9.63 -5.32 12.00
CA ALA A 207 10.15 -5.92 13.23
C ALA A 207 9.05 -6.26 14.24
N GLU A 208 8.00 -5.43 14.29
CA GLU A 208 6.83 -5.63 15.14
C GLU A 208 6.08 -6.91 14.80
N ILE A 209 5.88 -7.18 13.50
CA ILE A 209 5.25 -8.41 13.02
C ILE A 209 6.12 -9.60 13.40
N MET A 210 7.43 -9.51 13.16
CA MET A 210 8.36 -10.60 13.49
C MET A 210 8.44 -10.88 14.99
N GLN A 211 8.33 -9.85 15.83
CA GLN A 211 8.28 -10.02 17.27
C GLN A 211 7.03 -10.81 17.70
N VAL A 212 5.86 -10.48 17.16
CA VAL A 212 4.62 -11.25 17.40
C VAL A 212 4.78 -12.68 16.90
N MET A 213 5.30 -12.86 15.68
CA MET A 213 5.43 -14.14 14.99
C MET A 213 6.50 -15.07 15.58
N ARG A 214 7.52 -14.53 16.26
CA ARG A 214 8.59 -15.29 16.93
C ARG A 214 8.38 -15.49 18.42
N SER A 215 7.41 -14.80 19.06
CA SER A 215 7.22 -14.91 20.52
C SER A 215 6.98 -16.35 20.98
N GLU A 216 7.43 -16.76 22.16
CA GLU A 216 7.54 -18.18 22.55
C GLU A 216 6.21 -18.96 22.72
N GLN A 217 5.05 -18.34 22.51
CA GLN A 217 3.77 -19.05 22.48
C GLN A 217 3.72 -20.01 21.28
N LYS A 218 3.83 -21.31 21.59
CA LYS A 218 3.69 -22.42 20.65
C LYS A 218 2.33 -22.36 19.96
N GLU A 219 2.32 -22.57 18.66
CA GLU A 219 1.09 -22.77 17.87
C GLU A 219 0.25 -23.87 18.53
N THR A 220 -0.96 -23.52 18.97
CA THR A 220 -1.78 -24.45 19.78
C THR A 220 -2.55 -25.44 18.91
N ARG A 221 -2.82 -25.10 17.64
CA ARG A 221 -3.56 -25.93 16.68
C ARG A 221 -3.41 -25.30 15.29
N ASP A 222 -3.03 -26.07 14.26
CA ASP A 222 -3.09 -25.61 12.87
C ASP A 222 -4.51 -25.85 12.35
N ILE A 223 -5.34 -24.81 12.32
CA ILE A 223 -6.73 -24.97 11.85
C ILE A 223 -6.84 -25.14 10.32
N CYS A 224 -5.75 -24.87 9.58
CA CYS A 224 -5.71 -25.01 8.14
C CYS A 224 -5.28 -26.41 7.69
N LYS A 225 -4.71 -27.22 8.58
CA LYS A 225 -4.50 -28.65 8.37
C LYS A 225 -5.73 -29.46 8.81
N ARG A 226 -6.27 -30.26 7.90
CA ARG A 226 -7.20 -31.35 8.24
C ARG A 226 -6.42 -32.59 8.65
#